data_AF-A0A7J9XQS3-F1
#
_entry.id   AF-A0A7J9XQS3-F1
#
_cell.length_a   1.000
_cell.length_b   1.000
_cell.length_c   1.000
_cell.angle_alpha   90.00
_cell.angle_beta   90.00
_cell.angle_gamma   90.00
#
_symmetry.space_group_name_H-M   'P 1'
#
loop_
_entity.id
_entity.type
_entity.pdbx_description
1 polymer ?
#
loop_
_entity_poly.entity_id
_entity_poly.type
_entity_poly.pdbx_seq_one_letter_code
_entity_poly.pdbx_strand_id
1 'polypeptide(L)'
;YDLTRLFDAALGRHAWHARHSQIYPELNRLADEGLVTVVGEGPRGRRTYDLTEAGRAELRAWVRDYPESGVVRNEYALRLFLLGALEPAEARSLLEKYAEAGEEQARHLRDRRSELEQRPVLEFGRLAAEFGLRYYETQRDWARWAIE
;
A
#
# COMPACT_ATOMS: atom_id res chain seq x y z
N TYR A 1 14.96 12.45 -2.36
CA TYR A 1 13.99 13.14 -1.50
C TYR A 1 12.64 13.18 -2.20
N ASP A 2 12.59 13.77 -3.40
CA ASP A 2 11.38 13.84 -4.23
C ASP A 2 10.73 12.47 -4.47
N LEU A 3 11.53 11.44 -4.78
CA LEU A 3 11.04 10.08 -5.00
C LEU A 3 10.38 9.48 -3.75
N THR A 4 10.97 9.68 -2.57
CA THR A 4 10.36 9.20 -1.32
C THR A 4 9.07 9.96 -1.00
N ARG A 5 9.06 11.29 -1.20
CA ARG A 5 7.83 12.08 -1.00
C ARG A 5 6.70 11.62 -1.92
N LEU A 6 7.05 11.28 -3.17
CA LEU A 6 6.10 10.77 -4.15
C LEU A 6 5.65 9.34 -3.80
N PHE A 7 6.57 8.50 -3.31
CA PHE A 7 6.27 7.16 -2.79
C PHE A 7 5.30 7.21 -1.61
N ASP A 8 5.56 8.04 -0.61
CA ASP A 8 4.69 8.20 0.57
C ASP A 8 3.30 8.72 0.19
N ALA A 9 3.25 9.68 -0.74
CA ALA A 9 1.98 10.25 -1.20
C ALA A 9 1.16 9.29 -2.06
N ALA A 10 1.80 8.46 -2.88
CA ALA A 10 1.12 7.59 -3.86
C ALA A 10 0.89 6.15 -3.35
N LEU A 11 1.85 5.58 -2.61
CA LEU A 11 1.86 4.16 -2.22
C LEU A 11 1.90 3.95 -0.71
N GLY A 12 2.52 4.88 0.04
CA GLY A 12 2.89 4.75 1.46
C GLY A 12 1.78 4.31 2.41
N ARG A 13 0.52 4.72 2.13
CA ARG A 13 -0.63 4.41 2.99
C ARG A 13 -1.46 3.20 2.52
N HIS A 14 -1.38 2.84 1.24
CA HIS A 14 -2.39 1.98 0.59
C HIS A 14 -1.84 0.73 -0.08
N ALA A 15 -0.58 0.76 -0.52
CA ALA A 15 0.01 -0.34 -1.28
C ALA A 15 1.29 -0.87 -0.64
N TRP A 16 2.19 0.02 -0.20
CA TRP A 16 3.46 -0.38 0.37
C TRP A 16 4.07 0.75 1.19
N HIS A 17 4.58 0.42 2.38
CA HIS A 17 5.31 1.37 3.22
C HIS A 17 6.82 1.07 3.15
N ALA A 18 7.62 2.06 2.77
CA ALA A 18 9.08 1.95 2.73
C ALA A 18 9.73 3.17 3.37
N ARG A 19 10.71 2.95 4.25
CA ARG A 19 11.48 4.04 4.86
C ARG A 19 12.49 4.60 3.86
N HIS A 20 12.89 5.86 4.03
CA HIS A 20 13.98 6.47 3.25
C HIS A 20 15.24 5.59 3.21
N SER A 21 15.61 5.00 4.35
CA SER A 21 16.77 4.12 4.48
C SER A 21 16.66 2.81 3.69
N GLN A 22 15.45 2.44 3.24
CA GLN A 22 15.22 1.26 2.40
C GLN A 22 15.19 1.62 0.92
N ILE A 23 14.66 2.80 0.57
CA ILE A 23 14.50 3.22 -0.84
C ILE A 23 15.85 3.49 -1.52
N TYR A 24 16.77 4.21 -0.88
CA TYR A 24 18.02 4.60 -1.55
C TYR A 24 19.00 3.45 -1.78
N PRO A 25 19.22 2.52 -0.82
CA PRO A 25 20.04 1.34 -1.09
C PRO A 25 19.46 0.49 -2.22
N GLU A 26 18.13 0.37 -2.29
CA GLU A 26 17.48 -0.39 -3.35
C GLU A 26 17.60 0.29 -4.71
N LEU A 27 17.48 1.62 -4.78
CA LEU A 27 17.74 2.37 -6.02
C LEU A 27 19.18 2.17 -6.52
N ASN A 28 20.15 2.11 -5.61
CA ASN A 28 21.54 1.83 -6.00
C ASN A 28 21.67 0.39 -6.52
N ARG A 29 21.07 -0.60 -5.84
CA ARG A 29 21.03 -1.99 -6.31
C ARG A 29 20.40 -2.09 -7.71
N LEU A 30 19.24 -1.48 -7.92
CA LEU A 30 18.56 -1.48 -9.22
C LEU A 30 19.42 -0.82 -10.31
N ALA A 31 20.24 0.18 -9.96
CA ALA A 31 21.18 0.79 -10.89
C ALA A 31 22.36 -0.13 -11.20
N ASP A 32 22.91 -0.80 -10.19
CA ASP A 32 23.98 -1.79 -10.33
C ASP A 32 23.54 -3.00 -11.18
N GLU A 33 22.26 -3.39 -11.08
CA GLU A 33 21.61 -4.42 -11.90
C GLU A 33 21.21 -3.92 -13.30
N GLY A 34 21.39 -2.64 -13.60
CA GLY A 34 21.06 -2.05 -14.90
C GLY A 34 19.55 -1.92 -15.16
N LEU A 35 18.71 -2.01 -14.14
CA LEU A 35 17.25 -1.87 -14.23
C LEU A 35 16.82 -0.39 -14.21
N VAL A 36 17.63 0.48 -13.61
CA VAL A 36 17.46 1.94 -13.68
C VAL A 36 18.77 2.61 -14.11
N THR A 37 18.67 3.82 -14.65
CA THR A 37 19.83 4.64 -15.02
C THR A 37 19.66 6.07 -14.51
N VAL A 38 20.79 6.77 -14.31
CA VAL A 38 20.79 8.18 -13.94
C VAL A 38 20.73 9.02 -15.22
N VAL A 39 19.61 9.71 -15.42
CA VAL A 39 19.36 10.57 -16.59
C VAL A 39 19.65 12.04 -16.32
N GLY A 40 19.97 12.40 -15.08
CA GLY A 40 20.34 13.77 -14.74
C GLY A 40 20.92 13.90 -13.34
N GLU A 41 21.79 14.89 -13.20
CA GLU A 41 22.34 15.32 -11.92
C GLU A 41 21.98 16.78 -11.68
N GLY A 42 21.49 17.06 -10.47
CA GLY A 42 21.13 18.38 -10.00
C GLY A 42 22.04 18.86 -8.88
N PRO A 43 21.75 20.06 -8.33
CA PRO A 43 22.52 20.63 -7.24
C PRO A 43 22.63 19.68 -6.05
N ARG A 44 23.77 19.71 -5.36
CA ARG A 44 24.06 18.90 -4.15
C ARG A 44 24.00 17.39 -4.41
N GLY A 45 24.36 16.94 -5.60
CA GLY A 45 24.43 15.51 -5.95
C GLY A 45 23.06 14.85 -6.11
N ARG A 46 21.99 15.63 -6.37
CA ARG A 46 20.67 15.06 -6.62
C ARG A 46 20.69 14.27 -7.93
N ARG A 47 20.34 12.99 -7.89
CA ARG A 47 20.22 12.16 -9.10
C ARG A 47 18.75 12.00 -9.51
N THR A 48 18.50 12.09 -10.81
CA THR A 48 17.23 11.74 -11.44
C THR A 48 17.39 10.39 -12.11
N TYR A 49 16.49 9.45 -11.78
CA TYR A 49 16.52 8.09 -12.30
C TYR A 49 15.42 7.90 -13.35
N ASP A 50 15.68 7.05 -14.33
CA ASP A 50 14.67 6.53 -15.26
C ASP A 50 14.84 5.00 -15.43
N LEU A 51 13.76 4.32 -15.82
CA LEU A 51 13.77 2.89 -16.12
C LEU A 51 14.51 2.63 -17.43
N THR A 52 15.39 1.63 -17.42
CA THR A 52 15.95 1.05 -18.64
C THR A 52 14.95 0.09 -19.27
N GLU A 53 15.20 -0.38 -20.49
CA GLU A 53 14.31 -1.36 -21.13
C GLU A 53 14.33 -2.71 -20.41
N ALA A 54 15.47 -3.07 -19.80
CA ALA A 54 15.55 -4.21 -18.89
C ALA A 54 14.66 -4.00 -17.66
N GLY A 55 14.73 -2.83 -17.01
CA GLY A 55 13.87 -2.48 -15.88
C GLY A 55 12.38 -2.49 -16.22
N ARG A 56 12.00 -2.00 -17.40
CA ARG A 56 10.60 -2.07 -17.87
C ARG A 56 10.17 -3.50 -18.14
N ALA A 57 11.05 -4.35 -18.68
CA ALA A 57 10.75 -5.76 -18.91
C ALA A 57 10.57 -6.51 -17.59
N GLU A 58 11.47 -6.28 -16.63
CA GLU A 58 11.43 -6.86 -15.28
C GLU A 58 10.15 -6.47 -14.55
N LEU A 59 9.81 -5.18 -14.53
CA LEU A 59 8.56 -4.70 -13.92
C LEU A 59 7.34 -5.38 -14.54
N ARG A 60 7.29 -5.52 -15.87
CA ARG A 60 6.18 -6.20 -16.56
C ARG A 60 6.14 -7.70 -16.27
N ALA A 61 7.28 -8.35 -16.12
CA ALA A 61 7.35 -9.75 -15.75
C ALA A 61 6.80 -9.94 -14.33
N TRP A 62 7.28 -9.14 -13.39
CA TRP A 62 6.82 -9.16 -11.99
C TRP A 62 5.32 -8.90 -11.85
N VAL A 63 4.76 -7.90 -12.54
CA VAL A 63 3.31 -7.63 -12.48
C VAL A 63 2.46 -8.78 -13.06
N ARG A 64 3.00 -9.57 -13.99
CA ARG A 64 2.30 -10.73 -14.58
C ARG A 64 2.47 -12.00 -13.77
N ASP A 65 3.50 -12.08 -12.95
CA ASP A 65 3.79 -13.22 -12.10
C ASP A 65 2.77 -13.26 -10.96
N TYR A 66 1.64 -13.92 -11.21
CA TYR A 66 0.64 -14.12 -10.18
C TYR A 66 1.21 -15.08 -9.13
N PRO A 67 1.33 -14.66 -7.86
CA PRO A 67 1.87 -15.54 -6.84
C PRO A 67 0.96 -16.76 -6.67
N GLU A 68 1.46 -17.94 -7.05
CA GLU A 68 0.80 -19.20 -6.73
C GLU A 68 0.57 -19.26 -5.22
N SER A 69 -0.65 -19.61 -4.82
CA SER A 69 -1.20 -19.43 -3.47
C SER A 69 -0.18 -19.72 -2.35
N GLY A 70 0.46 -18.67 -1.84
CA GLY A 70 1.33 -18.74 -0.70
C GLY A 70 0.51 -18.81 0.60
N VAL A 71 1.08 -19.42 1.64
CA VAL A 71 0.53 -19.31 3.00
C VAL A 71 0.51 -17.84 3.41
N VAL A 72 -0.68 -17.25 3.45
CA VAL A 72 -0.85 -15.85 3.86
C VAL A 72 -0.71 -15.75 5.36
N ARG A 73 0.38 -15.13 5.84
CA ARG A 73 0.55 -14.76 7.25
C ARG A 73 -0.25 -13.50 7.53
N ASN A 74 -1.49 -13.67 7.97
CA ASN A 74 -2.39 -12.57 8.30
C ASN A 74 -2.49 -12.40 9.82
N GLU A 75 -1.69 -11.48 10.37
CA GLU A 75 -1.71 -11.18 11.82
C GLU A 75 -3.08 -10.64 12.27
N TYR A 76 -3.76 -9.86 11.43
CA TYR A 76 -5.09 -9.34 11.74
C TYR A 76 -6.08 -10.49 11.97
N ALA A 77 -6.16 -11.44 11.03
CA ALA A 77 -7.03 -12.61 11.17
C ALA A 77 -6.66 -13.48 12.39
N LEU A 78 -5.36 -13.62 12.68
CA LEU A 78 -4.90 -14.32 13.88
C LEU A 78 -5.37 -13.64 15.17
N ARG A 79 -5.27 -12.31 15.27
CA ARG A 79 -5.76 -11.56 16.44
C ARG A 79 -7.27 -11.73 16.62
N LEU A 80 -8.04 -11.73 15.53
CA LEU A 80 -9.48 -11.98 15.58
C LEU A 80 -9.80 -13.40 16.08
N PHE A 81 -9.07 -14.40 15.60
CA PHE A 81 -9.20 -15.79 16.08
C PHE A 81 -8.92 -15.90 17.59
N LEU A 82 -8.01 -15.09 18.12
CA LEU A 82 -7.60 -15.09 19.52
C LEU A 82 -8.42 -14.16 20.42
N LEU A 83 -9.51 -13.54 19.93
CA LEU A 83 -10.35 -12.64 20.74
C LEU A 83 -10.90 -13.30 22.01
N GLY A 84 -11.08 -14.62 22.02
CA GLY A 84 -11.52 -15.37 23.20
C GLY A 84 -10.53 -15.36 24.38
N ALA A 85 -9.31 -14.82 24.19
CA ALA A 85 -8.37 -14.59 25.28
C ALA A 85 -8.67 -13.33 26.11
N LEU A 86 -9.62 -12.49 25.66
CA LEU A 86 -10.02 -11.25 26.32
C LEU A 86 -11.35 -11.42 27.06
N GLU A 87 -11.60 -10.57 28.07
CA GLU A 87 -12.94 -10.48 28.66
C GLU A 87 -13.94 -9.94 27.62
N PRO A 88 -15.23 -10.32 27.66
CA PRO A 88 -16.21 -9.93 26.65
C PRO A 88 -16.31 -8.41 26.40
N ALA A 89 -16.19 -7.61 27.46
CA ALA A 89 -16.19 -6.15 27.35
C ALA A 89 -14.95 -5.61 26.62
N GLU A 90 -13.78 -6.19 26.86
CA GLU A 90 -12.53 -5.80 26.21
C GLU A 90 -12.54 -6.20 24.73
N ALA A 91 -13.02 -7.40 24.41
CA ALA A 91 -13.19 -7.87 23.04
C ALA A 91 -14.15 -6.95 22.26
N ARG A 92 -15.28 -6.57 22.87
CA ARG A 92 -16.22 -5.60 22.28
C ARG A 92 -15.57 -4.26 22.01
N SER A 93 -14.89 -3.66 22.99
CA SER A 93 -14.19 -2.39 22.78
C SER A 93 -13.10 -2.45 21.72
N LEU A 94 -12.44 -3.61 21.55
CA LEU A 94 -11.47 -3.81 20.49
C LEU A 94 -12.14 -3.88 19.11
N LEU A 95 -13.29 -4.57 18.98
CA LEU A 95 -14.08 -4.59 17.75
C LEU A 95 -14.60 -3.19 17.38
N GLU A 96 -15.01 -2.38 18.36
CA GLU A 96 -15.43 -0.99 18.14
C GLU A 96 -14.28 -0.16 17.53
N LYS A 97 -13.05 -0.32 18.03
CA LYS A 97 -11.85 0.32 17.44
C LYS A 97 -11.57 -0.15 16.03
N TYR A 98 -11.77 -1.44 15.74
CA TYR A 98 -11.62 -1.96 14.37
C TYR A 98 -12.66 -1.34 13.43
N ALA A 99 -13.90 -1.19 13.86
CA ALA A 99 -14.94 -0.54 13.08
C ALA A 99 -14.62 0.95 12.82
N GLU A 100 -14.16 1.68 13.83
CA GLU A 100 -13.77 3.08 13.70
C GLU A 100 -12.58 3.26 12.75
N ALA A 101 -11.52 2.46 12.91
CA ALA A 101 -10.35 2.50 12.04
C ALA A 101 -10.70 2.17 10.58
N GLY A 102 -11.54 1.16 10.35
CA GLY A 102 -12.03 0.81 9.01
C GLY A 102 -12.82 1.95 8.37
N GLU A 103 -13.69 2.62 9.12
CA GLU A 103 -14.43 3.79 8.64
C GLU A 103 -13.52 4.97 8.29
N GLU A 104 -12.51 5.25 9.12
CA GLU A 104 -11.54 6.32 8.85
C GLU A 104 -10.78 6.07 7.54
N GLN A 105 -10.27 4.84 7.34
CA GLN A 105 -9.54 4.50 6.12
C GLN A 105 -10.45 4.51 4.88
N ALA A 106 -11.68 3.98 5.00
CA ALA A 106 -12.66 4.02 3.93
C ALA A 106 -12.98 5.47 3.52
N ARG A 107 -13.19 6.36 4.49
CA ARG A 107 -13.43 7.79 4.21
C ARG A 107 -12.27 8.43 3.46
N HIS A 108 -11.04 8.20 3.94
CA HIS A 108 -9.85 8.72 3.28
C HIS A 108 -9.70 8.23 1.83
N LEU A 109 -10.00 6.96 1.56
CA LEU A 109 -9.94 6.40 0.21
C LEU A 109 -11.07 6.90 -0.70
N ARG A 110 -12.28 7.16 -0.17
CA ARG A 110 -13.36 7.81 -0.92
C ARG A 110 -12.97 9.21 -1.39
N ASP A 111 -12.38 10.00 -0.50
CA ASP A 111 -11.90 11.34 -0.84
C ASP A 111 -10.81 11.28 -1.93
N ARG A 112 -9.83 10.39 -1.74
CA ARG A 112 -8.74 10.19 -2.72
C ARG A 112 -9.24 9.67 -4.07
N ARG A 113 -10.20 8.74 -4.09
CA ARG A 113 -10.81 8.23 -5.33
C ARG A 113 -11.42 9.38 -6.13
N SER A 114 -12.15 10.27 -5.45
CA SER A 114 -12.78 11.45 -6.06
C SER A 114 -11.75 12.40 -6.70
N GLU A 115 -10.57 12.56 -6.08
CA GLU A 115 -9.45 13.32 -6.67
C GLU A 115 -8.83 12.62 -7.89
N LEU A 116 -8.72 11.29 -7.84
CA LEU A 116 -8.13 10.48 -8.91
C LEU A 116 -9.05 10.36 -10.14
N GLU A 117 -10.37 10.35 -9.95
CA GLU A 117 -11.36 10.35 -11.03
C GLU A 117 -11.22 11.58 -11.95
N GLN A 118 -10.67 12.68 -11.44
CA GLN A 118 -10.41 13.90 -12.23
C GLN A 118 -9.08 13.85 -13.00
N ARG A 119 -8.31 12.76 -12.94
CA ARG A 119 -6.96 12.64 -13.54
C ARG A 119 -6.82 11.36 -14.39
N PRO A 120 -6.87 11.44 -15.73
CA PRO A 120 -6.90 10.27 -16.63
C PRO A 120 -5.68 9.33 -16.56
N VAL A 121 -4.52 9.81 -16.11
CA VAL A 121 -3.23 9.10 -16.21
C VAL A 121 -3.07 7.97 -15.18
N LEU A 122 -4.00 7.83 -14.21
CA LEU A 122 -3.88 6.90 -13.08
C LEU A 122 -5.00 5.85 -13.03
N GLU A 123 -5.47 5.37 -14.18
CA GLU A 123 -6.59 4.42 -14.26
C GLU A 123 -6.39 3.16 -13.38
N PHE A 124 -5.17 2.61 -13.34
CA PHE A 124 -4.83 1.48 -12.45
C PHE A 124 -4.70 1.88 -10.97
N GLY A 125 -4.34 3.14 -10.68
CA GLY A 125 -4.39 3.68 -9.33
C GLY A 125 -5.81 3.73 -8.77
N ARG A 126 -6.82 3.95 -9.64
CA ARG A 126 -8.24 3.85 -9.26
C ARG A 126 -8.63 2.43 -8.84
N LEU A 127 -8.16 1.41 -9.56
CA LEU A 127 -8.46 0.00 -9.21
C LEU A 127 -7.87 -0.36 -7.84
N ALA A 128 -6.64 0.04 -7.56
CA ALA A 128 -6.01 -0.18 -6.25
C ALA A 128 -6.74 0.58 -5.13
N ALA A 129 -7.13 1.83 -5.37
CA ALA A 129 -7.90 2.63 -4.41
C ALA A 129 -9.28 2.03 -4.12
N GLU A 130 -9.99 1.57 -5.15
CA GLU A 130 -11.29 0.92 -5.02
C GLU A 130 -11.19 -0.43 -4.28
N PHE A 131 -10.14 -1.22 -4.55
CA PHE A 131 -9.85 -2.43 -3.80
C PHE A 131 -9.64 -2.13 -2.31
N GLY A 132 -8.81 -1.13 -1.98
CA GLY A 132 -8.58 -0.71 -0.61
C GLY A 132 -9.85 -0.21 0.08
N LEU A 133 -10.68 0.56 -0.63
CA LEU A 133 -11.96 1.04 -0.10
C LEU A 133 -12.86 -0.13 0.31
N ARG A 134 -13.09 -1.07 -0.61
CA ARG A 134 -13.92 -2.26 -0.36
C ARG A 134 -13.38 -3.11 0.78
N TYR A 135 -12.06 -3.23 0.87
CA TYR A 135 -11.40 -3.96 1.95
C TYR A 135 -11.72 -3.33 3.33
N TYR A 136 -11.53 -2.02 3.48
CA TYR A 136 -11.80 -1.35 4.76
C TYR A 136 -13.30 -1.24 5.09
N GLU A 137 -14.17 -1.10 4.09
CA GLU A 137 -15.62 -1.16 4.30
C GLU A 137 -16.05 -2.55 4.77
N THR A 138 -15.50 -3.61 4.18
CA THR A 138 -15.75 -4.99 4.62
C THR A 138 -15.27 -5.20 6.06
N GLN A 139 -14.08 -4.71 6.43
CA GLN A 139 -13.58 -4.79 7.81
C GLN A 139 -14.48 -4.05 8.79
N ARG A 140 -14.90 -2.82 8.45
CA ARG A 140 -15.83 -2.02 9.27
C ARG A 140 -17.15 -2.74 9.48
N ASP A 141 -17.75 -3.22 8.40
CA ASP A 141 -19.08 -3.84 8.44
C ASP A 141 -19.04 -5.18 9.17
N TRP A 142 -17.99 -5.97 8.96
CA TRP A 142 -17.74 -7.19 9.73
C TRP A 142 -17.59 -6.89 11.23
N ALA A 143 -16.80 -5.89 11.61
CA ALA A 143 -16.58 -5.56 13.02
C ALA A 143 -17.88 -5.09 13.70
N ARG A 144 -18.71 -4.31 13.00
CA ARG A 144 -20.04 -3.90 13.48
C ARG A 144 -20.97 -5.09 13.68
N TRP A 145 -21.05 -5.97 12.68
CA TRP A 145 -21.85 -7.20 12.77
C TRP A 145 -21.40 -8.10 13.92
N ALA A 146 -20.09 -8.20 14.18
CA ALA A 146 -19.55 -9.04 15.27
C ALA A 146 -19.85 -8.50 16.68
N ILE A 147 -20.26 -7.23 16.80
CA ILE A 147 -20.61 -6.58 18.07
C ILE A 147 -22.09 -6.79 18.44
N GLU A 148 -22.94 -7.01 17.43
CA GLU A 148 -24.39 -7.26 17.55
C GLU A 148 -24.67 -8.64 18.16
#